data_AF-A0A821XLB6-F1
#
_entry.id   AF-A0A821XLB6-F1
#
_cell.length_a   1.000
_cell.length_b   1.000
_cell.length_c   1.000
_cell.angle_alpha   90.00
_cell.angle_beta   90.00
_cell.angle_gamma   90.00
#
_symmetry.space_group_name_H-M   'P 1'
#
loop_
_entity.id
_entity.type
_entity.pdbx_description
1 polymer ?
#
loop_
_entity_poly.entity_id
_entity_poly.type
_entity_poly.pdbx_seq_one_letter_code
_entity_poly.pdbx_strand_id
1 'polypeptide(L)'
;MRRRKFKDSSLHDDQRICTKENCLTCCKKFTAFMFSRVGLFLVMIGYVALGGWLFQTLEARNEQDMRRSMNEKLNTTLYKLWEEILRVNSYPYHDKKGNFTLNATQELEKFEITVIQQVQQGFDGRTRPGADPDWNFFGAILYAVTLISTIGKN
;
A
#
# COMPACT_ATOMS: atom_id res chain seq x y z
N MET A 1 23.94 -58.13 -65.30
CA MET A 1 22.50 -58.50 -65.38
C MET A 1 21.71 -57.84 -64.24
N ARG A 2 20.49 -57.38 -64.55
CA ARG A 2 19.33 -57.06 -63.70
C ARG A 2 19.27 -55.80 -62.82
N ARG A 3 18.49 -54.86 -63.38
CA ARG A 3 17.35 -54.09 -62.82
C ARG A 3 17.57 -53.01 -61.76
N ARG A 4 17.31 -51.77 -62.20
CA ARG A 4 16.88 -50.61 -61.39
C ARG A 4 15.67 -50.96 -60.52
N LYS A 5 15.60 -50.38 -59.32
CA LYS A 5 14.33 -49.93 -58.74
C LYS A 5 14.45 -48.50 -58.22
N PHE A 6 13.57 -47.69 -58.78
CA PHE A 6 13.12 -46.36 -58.38
C PHE A 6 12.14 -46.50 -57.20
N LYS A 7 12.27 -45.66 -56.16
CA LYS A 7 11.24 -45.30 -55.15
C LYS A 7 11.85 -44.32 -54.13
N ASP A 8 11.26 -43.22 -53.68
CA ASP A 8 10.11 -42.41 -54.08
C ASP A 8 10.42 -40.98 -53.59
N SER A 9 10.03 -39.98 -54.37
CA SER A 9 10.05 -38.58 -54.01
C SER A 9 8.70 -38.24 -53.37
N SER A 10 8.61 -38.18 -52.04
CA SER A 10 7.45 -37.68 -51.28
C SER A 10 7.77 -37.83 -49.79
N LEU A 11 7.54 -36.92 -48.85
CA LEU A 11 6.82 -35.67 -48.73
C LEU A 11 7.57 -34.93 -47.61
N HIS A 12 7.93 -33.67 -47.80
CA HIS A 12 7.35 -32.60 -46.99
C HIS A 12 6.69 -33.09 -45.68
N ASP A 13 7.46 -33.17 -44.61
CA ASP A 13 6.90 -32.88 -43.29
C ASP A 13 7.94 -32.16 -42.44
N ASP A 14 8.25 -30.94 -42.90
CA ASP A 14 8.59 -29.83 -42.02
C ASP A 14 7.36 -29.51 -41.15
N GLN A 15 6.95 -30.47 -40.31
CA GLN A 15 5.93 -30.23 -39.29
C GLN A 15 6.62 -29.54 -38.13
N ARG A 16 6.63 -28.22 -38.27
CA ARG A 16 6.80 -27.26 -37.19
C ARG A 16 5.98 -27.68 -35.97
N ILE A 17 6.56 -28.40 -35.02
CA ILE A 17 6.13 -28.34 -33.61
C ILE A 17 6.84 -27.12 -33.00
N CYS A 18 6.56 -25.94 -33.58
CA CYS A 18 7.02 -24.67 -33.06
C CYS A 18 6.06 -24.24 -31.96
N THR A 19 6.34 -24.60 -30.70
CA THR A 19 6.05 -23.75 -29.52
C THR A 19 6.51 -24.34 -28.19
N LYS A 20 6.47 -25.66 -28.00
CA LYS A 20 6.72 -26.26 -26.65
C LYS A 20 8.20 -26.47 -26.31
N GLU A 21 9.01 -27.04 -27.20
CA GLU A 21 10.41 -27.37 -26.90
C GLU A 21 11.30 -26.13 -26.74
N ASN A 22 11.09 -25.09 -27.55
CA ASN A 22 11.83 -23.83 -27.45
C ASN A 22 11.49 -23.05 -26.18
N CYS A 23 10.22 -23.10 -25.74
CA CYS A 23 9.79 -22.49 -24.48
C CYS A 23 10.34 -23.26 -23.28
N LEU A 24 10.34 -24.60 -23.31
CA LEU A 24 10.99 -25.42 -22.29
C LEU A 24 12.50 -25.16 -22.21
N THR A 25 13.16 -25.00 -23.36
CA THR A 25 14.60 -24.72 -23.42
C THR A 25 14.91 -23.30 -22.94
N CYS A 26 14.04 -22.33 -23.22
CA CYS A 26 14.12 -20.97 -22.70
C CYS A 26 13.90 -20.93 -21.18
N CYS A 27 12.84 -21.57 -20.69
CA CYS A 27 12.57 -21.71 -19.26
C CYS A 27 13.71 -22.44 -18.55
N LYS A 28 14.29 -23.49 -19.13
CA LYS A 28 15.43 -24.21 -18.53
C LYS A 28 16.70 -23.36 -18.48
N LYS A 29 16.97 -22.53 -19.50
CA LYS A 29 18.06 -21.54 -19.50
C LYS A 29 17.79 -20.39 -18.52
N PHE A 30 16.55 -19.93 -18.43
CA PHE A 30 16.11 -18.90 -17.49
C PHE A 30 16.22 -19.41 -16.04
N THR A 31 15.74 -20.62 -15.74
CA THR A 31 15.87 -21.23 -14.41
C THR A 31 17.34 -21.48 -14.05
N ALA A 32 18.17 -21.94 -15.00
CA ALA A 32 19.62 -22.07 -14.77
C ALA A 32 20.29 -20.72 -14.50
N PHE A 33 19.85 -19.65 -15.17
CA PHE A 33 20.29 -18.28 -14.91
C PHE A 33 19.83 -17.78 -13.53
N MET A 34 18.57 -18.03 -13.15
CA MET A 34 17.98 -17.67 -11.85
C MET A 34 18.69 -18.35 -10.67
N PHE A 35 19.24 -19.54 -10.88
CA PHE A 35 20.00 -20.28 -9.86
C PHE A 35 21.49 -19.91 -9.79
N SER A 36 21.95 -18.98 -10.63
CA SER A 36 23.28 -18.40 -10.50
C SER A 36 23.31 -17.35 -9.38
N ARG A 37 24.52 -16.94 -8.95
CA ARG A 37 24.71 -15.87 -7.95
C ARG A 37 24.02 -14.56 -8.36
N VAL A 38 24.02 -14.26 -9.65
CA VAL A 38 23.41 -13.05 -10.22
C VAL A 38 21.89 -13.21 -10.32
N GLY A 39 21.42 -14.39 -10.72
CA GLY A 39 19.99 -14.69 -10.82
C GLY A 39 19.29 -14.57 -9.47
N LEU A 40 19.86 -15.16 -8.41
CA LEU A 40 19.31 -15.07 -7.07
C LEU A 40 19.18 -13.62 -6.59
N PHE A 41 20.15 -12.76 -6.91
CA PHE A 41 20.10 -11.34 -6.55
C PHE A 41 18.96 -10.61 -7.29
N LEU A 42 18.76 -10.91 -8.57
CA LEU A 42 17.66 -10.33 -9.36
C LEU A 42 16.29 -10.81 -8.86
N VAL A 43 16.16 -12.09 -8.49
CA VAL A 43 14.93 -12.62 -7.87
C VAL A 43 14.61 -11.88 -6.59
N MET A 44 15.63 -11.64 -5.74
CA MET A 44 15.46 -10.92 -4.49
C MET A 44 14.96 -9.49 -4.73
N ILE A 45 15.54 -8.75 -5.70
CA ILE A 45 15.06 -7.40 -6.07
C ILE A 45 13.60 -7.46 -6.53
N GLY A 46 13.25 -8.41 -7.40
CA GLY A 46 11.88 -8.59 -7.88
C GLY A 46 10.91 -8.91 -6.75
N TYR A 47 11.31 -9.76 -5.80
CA TYR A 47 10.51 -10.12 -4.63
C TYR A 47 10.24 -8.90 -3.74
N VAL A 48 11.25 -8.08 -3.48
CA VAL A 48 11.12 -6.83 -2.71
C VAL A 48 10.21 -5.83 -3.44
N ALA A 49 10.37 -5.67 -4.76
CA ALA A 49 9.56 -4.76 -5.55
C ALA A 49 8.08 -5.16 -5.56
N LEU A 50 7.78 -6.46 -5.68
CA LEU A 50 6.43 -7.00 -5.56
C LEU A 50 5.85 -6.79 -4.16
N GLY A 51 6.66 -7.00 -3.12
CA GLY A 51 6.28 -6.70 -1.73
C GLY A 51 5.93 -5.23 -1.53
N GLY A 52 6.76 -4.31 -2.03
CA GLY A 52 6.50 -2.87 -1.96
C GLY A 52 5.23 -2.47 -2.69
N TRP A 53 4.98 -3.00 -3.88
CA TRP A 53 3.73 -2.75 -4.61
C TRP A 53 2.49 -3.26 -3.85
N LEU A 54 2.58 -4.45 -3.24
CA LEU A 54 1.51 -5.04 -2.44
C LEU A 54 1.19 -4.19 -1.21
N PHE A 55 2.21 -3.84 -0.41
CA PHE A 55 2.03 -3.01 0.78
C PHE A 55 1.49 -1.62 0.44
N GLN A 56 2.02 -0.98 -0.60
CA GLN A 56 1.51 0.30 -1.07
C GLN A 56 0.00 0.21 -1.38
N THR A 57 -0.44 -0.84 -2.06
CA THR A 57 -1.85 -0.96 -2.46
C THR A 57 -2.78 -1.22 -1.27
N LEU A 58 -2.32 -1.98 -0.28
CA LEU A 58 -3.10 -2.32 0.90
C LEU A 58 -3.16 -1.16 1.90
N GLU A 59 -2.01 -0.59 2.23
CA GLU A 59 -1.87 0.36 3.34
C GLU A 59 -2.14 1.81 2.92
N ALA A 60 -1.83 2.22 1.67
CA ALA A 60 -2.08 3.59 1.25
C ALA A 60 -3.58 3.94 1.25
N ARG A 61 -4.45 2.95 1.01
CA ARG A 61 -5.91 3.15 1.10
C ARG A 61 -6.33 3.37 2.56
N ASN A 62 -5.86 2.51 3.46
CA ASN A 62 -6.15 2.61 4.89
C ASN A 62 -5.65 3.94 5.48
N GLU A 63 -4.43 4.36 5.13
CA GLU A 63 -3.86 5.65 5.52
C GLU A 63 -4.75 6.83 5.07
N GLN A 64 -5.20 6.81 3.80
CA GLN A 64 -6.08 7.86 3.27
C GLN A 64 -7.44 7.90 3.96
N ASP A 65 -8.07 6.75 4.19
CA ASP A 65 -9.37 6.66 4.84
C ASP A 65 -9.30 7.11 6.31
N MET A 66 -8.24 6.71 7.02
CA MET A 66 -7.98 7.15 8.39
C MET A 66 -7.76 8.66 8.48
N ARG A 67 -6.95 9.23 7.57
CA ARG A 67 -6.73 10.69 7.49
C ARG A 67 -8.02 11.45 7.21
N ARG A 68 -8.86 10.96 6.29
CA ARG A 68 -10.18 11.56 5.99
C ARG A 68 -11.10 11.52 7.20
N SER A 69 -11.26 10.35 7.81
CA SER A 69 -12.07 10.15 9.03
C SER A 69 -11.63 11.06 10.18
N MET A 70 -10.32 11.21 10.40
CA MET A 70 -9.79 12.10 11.42
C MET A 70 -10.03 13.57 11.12
N ASN A 71 -9.90 13.98 9.86
CA ASN A 71 -10.20 15.34 9.45
C ASN A 71 -11.69 15.66 9.58
N GLU A 72 -12.59 14.74 9.23
CA GLU A 72 -14.03 14.87 9.42
C GLU A 72 -14.41 15.04 10.90
N LYS A 73 -13.83 14.21 11.78
CA LYS A 73 -14.03 14.31 13.24
C LYS A 73 -13.53 15.64 13.79
N LEU A 74 -12.33 16.06 13.37
CA LEU A 74 -11.76 17.35 13.76
C LEU A 74 -12.67 18.51 13.34
N ASN A 75 -13.11 18.52 12.09
CA ASN A 75 -14.00 19.57 11.58
C ASN A 75 -15.34 19.58 12.32
N THR A 76 -15.90 18.40 12.61
CA THR A 76 -17.15 18.29 13.39
C THR A 76 -17.00 18.87 14.79
N THR A 77 -15.89 18.57 15.48
CA THR A 77 -15.60 19.16 16.80
C THR A 77 -15.43 20.67 16.71
N LEU A 78 -14.70 21.17 15.70
CA LEU A 78 -14.55 22.61 15.48
C LEU A 78 -15.88 23.30 15.21
N TYR A 79 -16.77 22.71 14.42
CA TYR A 79 -18.10 23.26 14.16
C TYR A 79 -18.95 23.35 15.42
N LYS A 80 -18.95 22.32 16.27
CA LYS A 80 -19.66 22.35 17.56
C LYS A 80 -19.12 23.43 18.49
N LEU A 81 -17.80 23.54 18.59
CA LEU A 81 -17.15 24.58 19.39
C LEU A 81 -17.49 25.98 18.85
N TRP A 82 -17.48 26.15 17.53
CA TRP A 82 -17.82 27.40 16.88
C TRP A 82 -19.28 27.81 17.11
N GLU A 83 -20.22 26.86 16.98
CA GLU A 83 -21.63 27.08 17.30
C GLU A 83 -21.82 27.52 18.75
N GLU A 84 -21.12 26.88 19.67
CA GLU A 84 -21.16 27.20 21.10
C GLU A 84 -20.56 28.58 21.39
N ILE A 85 -19.47 28.96 20.70
CA ILE A 85 -18.92 30.34 20.76
C ILE A 85 -19.95 31.35 20.27
N LEU A 86 -20.60 31.10 19.13
CA LEU A 86 -21.63 32.00 18.58
C LEU A 86 -22.83 32.15 19.52
N ARG A 87 -23.24 31.05 20.18
CA ARG A 87 -24.32 31.04 21.17
C ARG A 87 -24.00 31.97 22.35
N VAL A 88 -22.79 31.88 22.88
CA VAL A 88 -22.32 32.71 24.00
C VAL A 88 -22.13 34.17 23.58
N ASN A 89 -21.54 34.40 22.39
CA ASN A 89 -21.33 35.75 21.86
C ASN A 89 -22.65 36.49 21.59
N SER A 90 -23.68 35.77 21.11
CA SER A 90 -25.01 36.36 20.85
C SER A 90 -25.75 36.72 22.14
N TYR A 91 -25.46 36.04 23.25
CA TYR A 91 -26.11 36.27 24.55
C TYR A 91 -25.08 36.28 25.71
N PRO A 92 -24.27 37.35 25.83
CA PRO A 92 -23.13 37.40 26.77
C PRO A 92 -23.52 37.20 28.24
N TYR A 93 -24.75 37.53 28.60
CA TYR A 93 -25.24 37.43 29.98
C TYR A 93 -25.60 35.98 30.41
N HIS A 94 -25.60 35.02 29.47
CA HIS A 94 -25.96 33.63 29.74
C HIS A 94 -24.79 32.74 30.16
N ASP A 95 -23.53 33.14 29.94
CA ASP A 95 -22.34 32.36 30.33
C ASP A 95 -21.69 32.87 31.62
N LYS A 96 -22.48 33.04 32.67
CA LYS A 96 -21.99 33.56 33.97
C LYS A 96 -21.22 32.53 34.82
N LYS A 97 -21.19 31.26 34.39
CA LYS A 97 -20.68 30.13 35.20
C LYS A 97 -19.54 29.34 34.54
N GLY A 98 -19.01 29.80 33.40
CA GLY A 98 -18.00 29.04 32.65
C GLY A 98 -18.57 27.74 32.05
N ASN A 99 -19.87 27.74 31.72
CA ASN A 99 -20.54 26.60 31.11
C ASN A 99 -19.98 26.35 29.70
N PHE A 100 -19.59 27.41 29.01
CA PHE A 100 -18.85 27.32 27.74
C PHE A 100 -17.59 26.48 27.90
N THR A 101 -16.72 26.88 28.84
CA THR A 101 -15.44 26.22 29.06
C THR A 101 -15.64 24.77 29.42
N LEU A 102 -16.62 24.45 30.28
CA LEU A 102 -16.96 23.08 30.62
C LEU A 102 -17.38 22.25 29.39
N ASN A 103 -18.30 22.77 28.57
CA ASN A 103 -18.76 22.08 27.37
C ASN A 103 -17.64 21.91 26.33
N ALA A 104 -16.83 22.95 26.14
CA ALA A 104 -15.68 22.91 25.25
C ALA A 104 -14.64 21.88 25.71
N THR A 105 -14.35 21.82 27.02
CA THR A 105 -13.45 20.79 27.57
C THR A 105 -14.01 19.38 27.36
N GLN A 106 -15.31 19.17 27.52
CA GLN A 106 -15.93 17.86 27.30
C GLN A 106 -15.90 17.43 25.83
N GLU A 107 -16.14 18.34 24.88
CA GLU A 107 -16.03 18.01 23.45
C GLU A 107 -14.57 17.76 23.03
N LEU A 108 -13.61 18.50 23.62
CA LEU A 108 -12.18 18.27 23.39
C LEU A 108 -11.72 16.92 23.97
N GLU A 109 -12.16 16.55 25.17
CA GLU A 109 -11.85 15.25 25.78
C GLU A 109 -12.36 14.08 24.94
N LYS A 110 -13.57 14.19 24.39
CA LYS A 110 -14.11 13.18 23.44
C LYS A 110 -13.25 13.07 22.18
N PHE A 111 -12.81 14.20 21.65
CA PHE A 111 -11.91 14.21 20.48
C PHE A 111 -10.55 13.59 20.82
N GLU A 112 -9.98 13.91 21.98
CA GLU A 112 -8.72 13.36 22.48
C GLU A 112 -8.78 11.82 22.60
N ILE A 113 -9.82 11.28 23.24
CA ILE A 113 -10.03 9.82 23.33
C ILE A 113 -10.07 9.20 21.93
N THR A 114 -10.74 9.87 20.99
CA THR A 114 -10.83 9.39 19.61
C THR A 114 -9.46 9.43 18.90
N VAL A 115 -8.66 10.48 19.11
CA VAL A 115 -7.29 10.58 18.59
C VAL A 115 -6.44 9.45 19.16
N ILE A 116 -6.45 9.23 20.48
CA ILE A 116 -5.68 8.17 21.15
C ILE A 116 -6.03 6.80 20.56
N GLN A 117 -7.33 6.51 20.38
CA GLN A 117 -7.79 5.26 19.80
C GLN A 117 -7.29 5.09 18.36
N GLN A 118 -7.24 6.16 17.56
CA GLN A 118 -6.80 6.10 16.18
C GLN A 118 -5.27 6.01 16.07
N VAL A 119 -4.53 6.65 16.97
CA VAL A 119 -3.06 6.51 17.06
C VAL A 119 -2.67 5.06 17.39
N GLN A 120 -3.42 4.39 18.26
CA GLN A 120 -3.23 2.95 18.52
C GLN A 120 -3.46 2.08 17.27
N GLN A 121 -4.26 2.55 16.32
CA GLN A 121 -4.53 1.88 15.04
C GLN A 121 -3.53 2.25 13.93
N GLY A 122 -2.51 3.07 14.23
CA GLY A 122 -1.49 3.47 13.25
C GLY A 122 -1.69 4.88 12.66
N PHE A 123 -2.52 5.72 13.27
CA PHE A 123 -2.65 7.12 12.84
C PHE A 123 -1.40 7.93 13.18
N ASP A 124 -0.85 8.61 12.17
CA ASP A 124 0.40 9.38 12.23
C ASP A 124 0.22 10.85 12.68
N GLY A 125 -1.02 11.29 12.93
CA GLY A 125 -1.33 12.67 13.31
C GLY A 125 -1.41 13.66 12.14
N ARG A 126 -1.20 13.22 10.89
CA ARG A 126 -1.22 14.12 9.72
C ARG A 126 -2.63 14.23 9.14
N THR A 127 -3.34 15.30 9.46
CA THR A 127 -4.68 15.60 8.89
C THR A 127 -4.65 16.56 7.70
N ARG A 128 -3.51 17.19 7.39
CA ARG A 128 -3.42 18.18 6.32
C ARG A 128 -3.59 17.56 4.93
N PRO A 129 -4.45 18.14 4.07
CA PRO A 129 -4.50 17.75 2.67
C PRO A 129 -3.17 18.08 1.99
N GLY A 130 -2.57 17.08 1.33
CA GLY A 130 -1.29 17.22 0.63
C GLY A 130 -0.05 16.82 1.42
N ALA A 131 -0.20 16.25 2.62
CA ALA A 131 0.93 15.59 3.29
C ALA A 131 1.40 14.37 2.48
N ASP A 132 2.72 14.20 2.36
CA ASP A 132 3.31 13.04 1.69
C ASP A 132 2.82 11.75 2.37
N PRO A 133 2.34 10.74 1.61
CA PRO A 133 1.93 9.47 2.17
C PRO A 133 3.15 8.68 2.63
N ASP A 134 3.04 8.07 3.80
CA ASP A 134 4.08 7.17 4.34
C ASP A 134 4.19 5.92 3.45
N TRP A 135 3.05 5.43 2.95
CA TRP A 135 2.98 4.31 2.02
C TRP A 135 3.12 4.74 0.56
N ASN A 136 4.18 5.47 0.24
CA ASN A 136 4.63 5.65 -1.14
C ASN A 136 5.45 4.45 -1.63
N PHE A 137 5.69 4.34 -2.95
CA PHE A 137 6.37 3.19 -3.54
C PHE A 137 7.72 2.86 -2.88
N PHE A 138 8.54 3.87 -2.61
CA PHE A 138 9.84 3.67 -1.97
C PHE A 138 9.72 3.36 -0.48
N GLY A 139 8.76 3.98 0.23
CA GLY A 139 8.45 3.67 1.62
C GLY A 139 8.00 2.21 1.80
N ALA A 140 7.12 1.73 0.93
CA ALA A 140 6.65 0.35 0.93
C ALA A 140 7.75 -0.66 0.57
N ILE A 141 8.65 -0.31 -0.36
CA ILE A 141 9.85 -1.11 -0.66
C ILE A 141 10.78 -1.18 0.53
N LEU A 142 11.07 -0.04 1.17
CA LEU A 142 11.94 0.00 2.35
C LEU A 142 11.36 -0.85 3.49
N TYR A 143 10.04 -0.81 3.68
CA TYR A 143 9.34 -1.69 4.63
C TYR A 143 9.47 -3.18 4.27
N ALA A 144 9.32 -3.55 3.00
CA ALA A 144 9.54 -4.93 2.56
C ALA A 144 11.00 -5.39 2.82
N VAL A 145 11.99 -4.51 2.64
CA VAL A 145 13.39 -4.81 2.95
C VAL A 145 13.62 -5.03 4.45
N THR A 146 13.02 -4.23 5.33
CA THR A 146 13.18 -4.41 6.79
C THR A 146 12.55 -5.69 7.31
N LEU A 147 11.44 -6.15 6.70
CA LEU A 147 10.83 -7.45 7.01
C LEU A 147 11.74 -8.62 6.62
N ILE A 148 12.30 -8.60 5.41
CA ILE A 148 13.15 -9.69 4.91
C ILE A 148 14.49 -9.73 5.65
N SER A 149 15.05 -8.56 6.00
CA SER A 149 16.28 -8.44 6.77
C SER A 149 16.08 -8.66 8.27
N THR A 150 14.84 -8.89 8.73
CA THR A 150 14.47 -9.08 10.14
C THR A 150 14.89 -7.92 11.06
N ILE A 151 15.00 -6.71 10.50
CA ILE A 151 15.28 -5.47 11.24
C ILE A 151 13.98 -4.91 11.85
N GLY A 152 12.84 -5.17 11.21
CA GLY A 152 11.53 -4.63 11.61
C GLY A 152 11.28 -4.75 13.11
N LYS A 153 10.88 -3.63 13.74
CA LYS A 153 10.62 -3.58 15.19
C LYS A 153 9.50 -4.55 15.57
N ASN A 154 9.80 -5.44 16.51
CA ASN A 154 8.80 -6.04 17.40
C ASN A 154 8.33 -5.02 18.43
#